data_AF-A0A834LJJ1-F1
#
_entry.id   AF-A0A834LJJ1-F1
#
_cell.length_a   1.000
_cell.length_b   1.000
_cell.length_c   1.000
_cell.angle_alpha   90.00
_cell.angle_beta   90.00
_cell.angle_gamma   90.00
#
_symmetry.space_group_name_H-M   'P 1'
#
loop_
_entity.id
_entity.type
_entity.pdbx_description
1 polymer ?
#
loop_
_entity_poly.entity_id
_entity_poly.type
_entity_poly.pdbx_seq_one_letter_code
_entity_poly.pdbx_strand_id
1 'polypeptide(L)'
;MAAEKILTSPIGSPSRDKELDQFLPIANVSWIMKKSLPTNAKISKEAKETVQTCISEFISFITGEASDKCQREEEDDQRRRSSMGYENPGV
;
A
#
# COMPACT_ATOMS: atom_id res chain seq x y z
N MET A 1 28.94 22.24 0.95
CA MET A 1 28.05 22.01 -0.22
C MET A 1 28.56 20.81 -1.00
N ALA A 2 27.99 19.64 -0.73
CA ALA A 2 27.98 18.54 -1.68
C ALA A 2 26.54 18.04 -1.67
N ALA A 3 25.85 18.26 -2.79
CA ALA A 3 24.45 17.98 -2.97
C ALA A 3 24.20 16.47 -3.05
N GLU A 4 23.12 16.04 -2.40
CA GLU A 4 22.52 14.72 -2.49
C GLU A 4 22.33 14.29 -3.94
N LYS A 5 22.71 13.03 -4.24
CA LYS A 5 22.17 12.30 -5.38
C LYS A 5 21.19 11.27 -4.85
N ILE A 6 19.97 11.72 -4.59
CA ILE A 6 18.81 10.84 -4.44
C ILE A 6 18.61 10.16 -5.80
N LEU A 7 18.75 8.83 -5.81
CA LEU A 7 18.42 7.97 -6.94
C LEU A 7 16.89 7.99 -7.13
N THR A 8 16.37 9.04 -7.76
CA THR A 8 15.06 8.97 -8.41
C THR A 8 15.24 8.20 -9.72
N SER A 9 15.05 6.88 -9.66
CA SER A 9 14.95 6.04 -10.85
C SER A 9 13.88 6.61 -11.81
N PRO A 10 14.15 6.69 -13.12
CA PRO A 10 13.16 7.16 -14.07
C PRO A 10 11.97 6.19 -14.10
N ILE A 11 10.78 6.77 -14.26
CA ILE A 11 9.49 6.06 -14.41
C ILE A 11 9.62 5.06 -15.56
N GLY A 12 10.02 3.83 -15.22
CA GLY A 12 9.96 2.68 -16.13
C GLY A 12 8.50 2.34 -16.34
N SER A 13 8.10 2.15 -17.60
CA SER A 13 6.78 1.65 -17.96
C SER A 13 6.38 0.51 -17.01
N PRO A 14 5.18 0.51 -16.40
CA PRO A 14 4.80 -0.55 -15.49
C PRO A 14 4.83 -1.85 -16.27
N SER A 15 5.85 -2.68 -16.01
CA SER A 15 5.87 -4.06 -16.42
C SER A 15 4.61 -4.68 -15.85
N ARG A 16 3.87 -5.49 -16.61
CA ARG A 16 2.70 -6.22 -16.10
C ARG A 16 2.99 -6.95 -14.79
N ASP A 17 4.24 -7.35 -14.58
CA ASP A 17 4.72 -7.94 -13.33
C ASP A 17 4.55 -7.03 -12.10
N LYS A 18 4.77 -5.72 -12.23
CA LYS A 18 4.57 -4.74 -11.14
C LYS A 18 3.10 -4.49 -10.81
N GLU A 19 2.22 -4.63 -11.81
CA GLU A 19 0.77 -4.50 -11.62
C GLU A 19 0.21 -5.73 -10.89
N LEU A 20 0.76 -6.92 -11.17
CA LEU A 20 0.39 -8.15 -10.48
C LEU A 20 0.89 -8.20 -9.02
N ASP A 21 2.01 -7.55 -8.70
CA ASP A 21 2.49 -7.41 -7.31
C ASP A 21 1.49 -6.67 -6.39
N GLN A 22 0.56 -5.90 -6.97
CA GLN A 22 -0.45 -5.15 -6.23
C GLN A 22 -1.72 -5.96 -5.92
N PHE A 23 -1.86 -7.16 -6.49
CA PHE A 23 -3.03 -8.01 -6.31
C PHE A 23 -2.69 -9.30 -5.57
N LEU A 24 -3.58 -9.72 -4.69
CA LEU A 24 -3.51 -11.07 -4.12
C LEU A 24 -3.78 -12.11 -5.22
N PRO A 25 -3.15 -13.30 -5.17
CA PRO A 25 -3.45 -14.36 -6.13
C PRO A 25 -4.95 -14.68 -6.18
N ILE A 26 -5.52 -14.74 -7.38
CA ILE A 26 -6.97 -14.98 -7.59
C ILE A 26 -7.47 -16.28 -6.96
N ALA A 27 -6.60 -17.29 -6.83
CA ALA A 27 -6.89 -18.54 -6.16
C ALA A 27 -7.18 -18.35 -4.67
N ASN A 28 -6.40 -17.49 -4.00
CA ASN A 28 -6.58 -17.17 -2.59
C ASN A 28 -7.88 -16.39 -2.37
N VAL A 29 -8.16 -15.41 -3.24
CA VAL A 29 -9.44 -14.68 -3.25
C VAL A 29 -10.61 -15.65 -3.43
N SER A 30 -10.55 -16.51 -4.44
CA SER A 30 -11.61 -17.48 -4.72
C SER A 30 -11.84 -18.47 -3.57
N TRP A 31 -10.79 -18.89 -2.87
CA TRP A 31 -10.91 -19.82 -1.74
C TRP A 31 -11.59 -19.16 -0.55
N ILE A 32 -11.21 -17.92 -0.22
CA ILE A 32 -11.82 -17.15 0.86
C ILE A 32 -13.30 -16.86 0.55
N MET A 33 -13.60 -16.36 -0.66
CA MET A 33 -14.99 -16.10 -1.07
C MET A 33 -15.88 -17.33 -0.94
N LYS A 34 -15.36 -18.53 -1.28
CA LYS A 34 -16.09 -19.80 -1.15
C LYS A 34 -16.42 -20.18 0.29
N LYS A 35 -15.65 -19.75 1.29
CA LYS A 35 -15.92 -20.09 2.71
C LYS A 35 -17.26 -19.54 3.20
N SER A 36 -17.74 -18.47 2.58
CA SER A 36 -19.01 -17.82 2.92
C SER A 36 -20.20 -18.35 2.10
N LEU A 37 -20.00 -19.39 1.29
CA LEU A 37 -21.00 -19.92 0.37
C LEU A 37 -21.24 -21.44 0.60
N PRO A 38 -22.39 -21.98 0.17
CA PRO A 38 -22.61 -23.42 0.11
C PRO A 38 -21.54 -24.15 -0.71
N THR A 39 -21.26 -25.42 -0.38
CA THR A 39 -20.17 -26.21 -0.97
C THR A 39 -20.19 -26.30 -2.51
N ASN A 40 -21.39 -26.32 -3.11
CA ASN A 40 -21.60 -26.44 -4.55
C ASN A 40 -21.78 -25.09 -5.27
N ALA A 41 -21.68 -23.97 -4.55
CA ALA A 41 -21.83 -22.65 -5.14
C ALA A 41 -20.69 -22.35 -6.13
N LYS A 42 -21.07 -21.72 -7.26
CA LYS A 42 -20.14 -21.24 -8.28
C LYS A 42 -19.99 -19.73 -8.14
N ILE A 43 -18.77 -19.24 -8.36
CA ILE A 43 -18.43 -17.82 -8.39
C ILE A 43 -17.97 -17.51 -9.82
N SER A 44 -18.56 -16.51 -10.45
CA SER A 44 -18.19 -16.09 -11.80
C SER A 44 -16.75 -15.57 -11.82
N LYS A 45 -16.13 -15.55 -13.01
CA LYS A 45 -14.80 -14.96 -13.20
C LYS A 45 -14.80 -13.48 -12.80
N GLU A 46 -15.76 -12.72 -13.30
CA GLU A 46 -15.93 -11.29 -13.03
C GLU A 46 -16.06 -11.01 -11.54
N ALA A 47 -16.86 -11.78 -10.80
CA ALA A 47 -17.00 -11.57 -9.35
C ALA A 47 -15.68 -11.77 -8.60
N LYS A 48 -14.81 -12.70 -9.04
CA LYS A 48 -13.48 -12.89 -8.41
C LYS A 48 -12.56 -11.72 -8.73
N GLU A 49 -12.59 -11.22 -9.95
CA GLU A 49 -11.78 -10.08 -10.40
C GLU A 49 -12.23 -8.79 -9.70
N THR A 50 -13.54 -8.54 -9.59
CA THR A 50 -14.09 -7.41 -8.83
C THR A 50 -13.63 -7.45 -7.38
N VAL A 51 -13.76 -8.60 -6.70
CA VAL A 51 -13.35 -8.71 -5.30
C VAL A 51 -11.83 -8.59 -5.14
N GLN A 52 -11.03 -9.10 -6.09
CA GLN A 52 -9.59 -8.92 -6.10
C GLN A 52 -9.22 -7.42 -6.12
N THR A 53 -9.83 -6.64 -7.01
CA THR A 53 -9.63 -5.18 -7.07
C THR A 53 -10.09 -4.51 -5.78
N CYS A 54 -11.30 -4.82 -5.29
CA CYS A 54 -11.82 -4.22 -4.06
C CYS A 54 -10.94 -4.50 -2.83
N ILE A 55 -10.34 -5.68 -2.72
CA ILE A 55 -9.43 -6.00 -1.61
C ILE A 55 -8.14 -5.18 -1.70
N SER A 56 -7.58 -5.03 -2.89
CA SER A 56 -6.38 -4.18 -3.08
C SER A 56 -6.67 -2.71 -2.78
N GLU A 57 -7.82 -2.19 -3.19
CA GLU A 57 -8.29 -0.86 -2.82
C GLU A 57 -8.48 -0.72 -1.30
N PHE A 58 -9.11 -1.71 -0.66
CA PHE A 58 -9.33 -1.71 0.78
C PHE A 58 -8.02 -1.70 1.57
N ILE A 59 -7.03 -2.52 1.17
CA ILE A 59 -5.70 -2.51 1.78
C ILE A 59 -5.08 -1.12 1.63
N SER A 60 -5.08 -0.57 0.41
CA SER A 60 -4.49 0.75 0.12
C SER A 60 -5.17 1.87 0.91
N PHE A 61 -6.48 1.80 1.08
CA PHE A 61 -7.24 2.76 1.87
C PHE A 61 -6.82 2.73 3.35
N ILE A 62 -6.83 1.54 3.97
CA ILE A 62 -6.49 1.39 5.39
C ILE A 62 -5.03 1.76 5.66
N THR A 63 -4.10 1.33 4.80
CA THR A 63 -2.68 1.65 4.96
C THR A 63 -2.38 3.11 4.65
N GLY A 64 -3.11 3.72 3.72
CA GLY A 64 -3.04 5.15 3.42
C GLY A 64 -3.39 6.00 4.63
N GLU A 65 -4.55 5.77 5.24
CA GLU A 65 -4.99 6.52 6.43
C GLU A 65 -4.02 6.38 7.61
N ALA A 66 -3.49 5.16 7.82
CA ALA A 66 -2.49 4.91 8.85
C ALA A 66 -1.17 5.64 8.55
N SER A 67 -0.69 5.59 7.31
CA SER A 67 0.52 6.28 6.86
C SER A 67 0.39 7.80 7.04
N ASP A 68 -0.73 8.37 6.63
CA ASP A 68 -1.04 9.80 6.76
C ASP A 68 -1.03 10.25 8.23
N LYS A 69 -1.56 9.42 9.13
CA LYS A 69 -1.52 9.70 10.56
C LYS A 69 -0.09 9.65 11.10
N CYS A 70 0.66 8.61 10.76
CA CYS A 70 2.05 8.46 11.19
C CYS A 70 2.93 9.63 10.70
N GLN A 71 2.77 10.05 9.44
CA GLN A 71 3.53 11.17 8.87
C GLN A 71 3.22 12.49 9.61
N ARG A 72 1.95 12.77 9.89
CA ARG A 72 1.59 13.97 10.68
C ARG A 72 2.17 13.93 12.09
N GLU A 73 2.14 12.78 12.74
CA GLU A 73 2.74 12.60 14.06
C GLU A 73 4.26 12.79 14.04
N GLU A 74 4.94 12.29 13.01
CA GLU A 74 6.38 12.48 12.78
C GLU A 74 6.73 13.96 12.51
N GLU A 75 5.97 14.65 11.65
CA GLU A 75 6.13 16.08 11.39
C GLU A 75 5.95 16.92 12.65
N ASP A 76 4.94 16.59 13.46
CA ASP A 76 4.68 17.27 14.73
C ASP A 76 5.78 16.99 15.76
N ASP A 77 6.29 15.75 15.84
CA ASP A 77 7.43 15.43 16.72
C ASP A 77 8.69 16.19 16.29
N GLN A 78 8.99 16.20 15.00
CA GLN A 78 10.11 16.95 14.42
C GLN A 78 9.99 18.44 14.76
N ARG A 79 8.80 19.04 14.61
CA ARG A 79 8.54 20.45 14.96
C ARG A 79 8.74 20.72 16.46
N ARG A 80 8.29 19.81 17.33
CA ARG A 80 8.50 19.94 18.79
C ARG A 80 9.99 19.86 19.14
N ARG A 81 10.72 18.93 18.54
CA ARG A 81 12.17 18.77 18.73
C ARG A 81 12.94 20.02 18.30
N SER A 82 12.63 20.59 17.13
CA SER A 82 13.23 21.84 16.66
C SER A 82 12.95 23.02 17.62
N SER A 83 11.75 23.09 18.21
CA SER A 83 11.38 24.15 19.15
C SER A 83 12.14 24.07 20.48
N MET A 84 12.60 22.88 20.86
CA MET A 84 13.47 22.67 22.03
C MET A 84 14.96 22.88 21.73
N GLY A 85 15.34 23.21 20.48
CA GLY A 85 16.73 23.35 20.06
C GLY A 85 17.44 22.02 19.80
N TYR A 86 16.71 20.90 19.71
CA TYR A 86 17.27 19.64 19.23
C TYR A 86 17.25 19.62 17.71
N GLU A 87 18.34 20.08 17.09
CA GLU A 87 18.57 19.87 15.66
C GLU A 87 19.00 18.42 15.42
N ASN A 88 18.48 17.78 14.37
CA ASN A 88 18.91 16.42 14.00
C ASN A 88 20.41 16.44 13.72
N PRO A 89 21.25 15.68 14.46
CA PRO A 89 22.66 15.56 14.15
C PRO A 89 22.84 14.66 12.92
N GLY A 90 22.61 15.23 11.74
CA GLY A 90 22.99 14.67 10.44
C GLY A 90 22.23 13.42 10.00
N VAL A 91 21.54 13.54 8.87
CA VAL A 91 21.55 12.46 7.86
C VAL A 91 22.92 12.50 7.16
#